data_AF-A0A2J6SUQ2-F1
#
_entry.id   AF-A0A2J6SUQ2-F1
#
_cell.length_a   1.000
_cell.length_b   1.000
_cell.length_c   1.000
_cell.angle_alpha   90.00
_cell.angle_beta   90.00
_cell.angle_gamma   90.00
#
_symmetry.space_group_name_H-M   'P 1'
#
loop_
_entity.id
_entity.type
_entity.pdbx_description
1 polymer ?
#
loop_
_entity_poly.entity_id
_entity_poly.type
_entity_poly.pdbx_seq_one_letter_code
_entity_poly.pdbx_strand_id
1 'polypeptide(L)'
;MGSGSSKPAATPTSQVWTAETPVRFSQGLVDSLQSSPETDSTRTKTLELHIQARVAEELKRLQDRASRDFEELQAKISAAEDLSKKEGKSAGDTLRDLGREAVQNDVKELRKKLEQRKKLTAVDEGVENAKSEVVKCLRENDRRPLDCWKEVENFKNEVRRLEGVWVEKIVR
;
A
#
# COMPACT_ATOMS: atom_id res chain seq x y z
N MET A 1 -54.30 17.84 34.08
CA MET A 1 -54.90 16.53 34.42
C MET A 1 -55.13 15.76 33.13
N GLY A 2 -54.84 14.45 33.10
CA GLY A 2 -55.36 13.55 32.06
C GLY A 2 -54.30 12.88 31.17
N SER A 3 -53.70 11.83 31.69
CA SER A 3 -52.91 10.81 30.99
C SER A 3 -53.74 10.00 29.98
N GLY A 4 -53.10 9.56 28.89
CA GLY A 4 -53.57 8.45 28.05
C GLY A 4 -52.51 8.03 27.03
N SER A 5 -51.84 6.90 27.28
CA SER A 5 -50.86 6.29 26.36
C SER A 5 -51.22 4.82 26.15
N SER A 6 -51.25 4.36 24.88
CA SER A 6 -51.11 2.95 24.43
C SER A 6 -51.35 2.85 22.91
N LYS A 7 -50.34 2.76 22.02
CA LYS A 7 -49.55 1.57 21.54
C LYS A 7 -49.74 1.39 20.00
N PRO A 8 -48.94 0.57 19.31
CA PRO A 8 -47.84 0.95 18.40
C PRO A 8 -48.24 1.05 16.90
N ALA A 9 -47.62 1.98 16.15
CA ALA A 9 -47.74 2.03 14.70
C ALA A 9 -46.86 0.94 14.05
N ALA A 10 -47.47 -0.20 13.74
CA ALA A 10 -46.86 -1.26 12.95
C ALA A 10 -47.33 -1.15 11.50
N THR A 11 -46.63 -0.36 10.67
CA THR A 11 -46.49 -0.54 9.21
C THR A 11 -45.53 0.51 8.63
N PRO A 12 -44.65 0.14 7.67
CA PRO A 12 -43.61 1.01 7.13
C PRO A 12 -44.20 2.15 6.29
N THR A 13 -43.62 3.35 6.41
CA THR A 13 -43.98 4.55 5.63
C THR A 13 -43.38 4.48 4.21
N SER A 14 -43.76 3.50 3.40
CA SER A 14 -43.64 3.62 1.94
C SER A 14 -45.00 4.00 1.38
N GLN A 15 -45.12 5.26 0.95
CA GLN A 15 -46.30 5.68 0.18
C GLN A 15 -46.21 5.00 -1.20
N VAL A 16 -46.88 3.86 -1.35
CA VAL A 16 -47.09 3.23 -2.65
C VAL A 16 -48.23 3.97 -3.32
N TRP A 17 -47.92 4.91 -4.21
CA TRP A 17 -48.93 5.54 -5.06
C TRP A 17 -49.39 4.56 -6.12
N THR A 18 -50.53 3.92 -5.89
CA THR A 18 -51.25 3.17 -6.93
C THR A 18 -52.03 4.17 -7.78
N ALA A 19 -51.72 4.30 -9.06
CA ALA A 19 -52.50 5.12 -9.97
C ALA A 19 -53.94 4.59 -10.03
N GLU A 20 -54.91 5.44 -9.69
CA GLU A 20 -56.34 5.13 -9.67
C GLU A 20 -56.98 5.17 -11.08
N THR A 21 -56.19 5.55 -12.09
CA THR A 21 -56.58 5.49 -13.50
C THR A 21 -56.33 4.08 -14.06
N PRO A 22 -57.32 3.43 -14.71
CA PRO A 22 -57.09 2.16 -15.38
C PRO A 22 -55.97 2.34 -16.39
N VAL A 23 -54.87 1.59 -16.23
CA VAL A 23 -53.78 1.56 -17.21
C VAL A 23 -54.35 0.98 -18.51
N ARG A 24 -54.79 1.86 -19.40
CA ARG A 24 -55.38 1.52 -20.69
C ARG A 24 -54.26 1.47 -21.71
N PHE A 25 -53.76 0.27 -21.98
CA PHE A 25 -52.85 0.05 -23.10
C PHE A 25 -53.61 0.18 -24.42
N SER A 26 -52.98 0.73 -25.44
CA SER A 26 -53.55 0.76 -26.79
C SER A 26 -53.67 -0.67 -27.32
N GLN A 27 -54.76 -0.97 -28.03
CA GLN A 27 -54.99 -2.31 -28.58
C GLN A 27 -53.82 -2.76 -29.47
N GLY A 28 -53.23 -1.84 -30.25
CA GLY A 28 -52.06 -2.15 -31.08
C GLY A 28 -50.80 -2.51 -30.29
N LEU A 29 -50.61 -1.97 -29.08
CA LEU A 29 -49.51 -2.38 -28.21
C LEU A 29 -49.76 -3.78 -27.63
N VAL A 30 -51.00 -4.07 -27.23
CA VAL A 30 -51.38 -5.39 -26.72
C VAL A 30 -51.24 -6.45 -27.82
N ASP A 31 -51.73 -6.17 -29.03
CA ASP A 31 -51.58 -7.07 -30.18
C ASP A 31 -50.10 -7.25 -30.56
N SER A 32 -49.27 -6.20 -30.45
CA SER A 32 -47.82 -6.31 -30.66
C SER A 32 -47.12 -7.14 -29.59
N LEU A 33 -47.53 -7.03 -28.32
CA LEU A 33 -46.98 -7.85 -27.23
C LEU A 33 -47.46 -9.30 -27.32
N GLN A 34 -48.69 -9.54 -27.77
CA GLN A 34 -49.25 -10.89 -27.95
C GLN A 34 -48.74 -11.58 -29.21
N SER A 35 -48.44 -10.83 -30.28
CA SER A 35 -47.86 -11.37 -31.51
C SER A 35 -46.33 -11.47 -31.47
N SER A 36 -45.67 -10.77 -30.53
CA SER A 36 -44.23 -10.88 -30.32
C SER A 36 -43.88 -12.22 -29.65
N PRO A 37 -43.14 -13.11 -30.33
CA PRO A 37 -42.60 -14.32 -29.69
C PRO A 37 -41.43 -14.00 -28.74
N GLU A 38 -40.92 -12.76 -28.78
CA GLU A 38 -39.81 -12.30 -27.94
C GLU A 38 -40.30 -12.01 -26.53
N THR A 39 -40.30 -13.05 -25.69
CA THR A 39 -40.54 -12.95 -24.24
C THR A 39 -39.27 -12.47 -23.54
N ASP A 40 -39.36 -11.99 -22.30
CA ASP A 40 -38.19 -11.64 -21.47
C ASP A 40 -37.13 -12.79 -21.42
N SER A 41 -37.57 -14.04 -21.51
CA SER A 41 -36.69 -15.21 -21.60
C SER A 41 -35.85 -15.30 -22.89
N THR A 42 -36.34 -14.80 -24.03
CA THR A 42 -35.55 -14.80 -25.28
C THR A 42 -34.54 -13.66 -25.24
N ARG A 43 -34.94 -12.48 -24.75
CA ARG A 43 -34.05 -11.33 -24.55
C ARG A 43 -32.89 -11.65 -23.61
N THR A 44 -33.16 -12.31 -22.48
CA THR A 44 -32.12 -12.74 -21.54
C THR A 44 -31.16 -13.77 -22.17
N LYS A 45 -31.67 -14.75 -22.92
CA LYS A 45 -30.83 -15.73 -23.65
C LYS A 45 -29.96 -15.07 -24.72
N THR A 46 -30.48 -14.11 -25.48
CA THR A 46 -29.70 -13.39 -26.50
C THR A 46 -28.59 -12.56 -25.86
N LEU A 47 -28.88 -11.90 -24.74
CA LEU A 47 -27.85 -11.19 -23.97
C LEU A 47 -26.80 -12.15 -23.41
N GLU A 48 -27.22 -13.29 -22.87
CA GLU A 48 -26.32 -14.31 -22.35
C GLU A 48 -25.39 -14.86 -23.44
N LEU A 49 -25.90 -15.18 -24.62
CA LEU A 49 -25.08 -15.62 -25.76
C LEU A 49 -24.07 -14.53 -26.19
N HIS A 50 -24.47 -13.27 -26.18
CA HIS A 50 -23.57 -12.16 -26.48
C HIS A 50 -22.46 -12.01 -25.43
N ILE A 51 -22.80 -12.17 -24.14
CA ILE A 51 -21.83 -12.18 -23.05
C ILE A 51 -20.85 -13.34 -23.22
N GLN A 52 -21.35 -14.55 -23.48
CA GLN A 52 -20.52 -15.73 -23.71
C GLN A 52 -19.58 -15.54 -24.90
N ALA A 53 -20.07 -14.98 -26.01
CA ALA A 53 -19.25 -14.69 -27.18
C ALA A 53 -18.11 -13.71 -26.85
N ARG A 54 -18.40 -12.63 -26.11
CA ARG A 54 -17.39 -11.65 -25.70
C ARG A 54 -16.38 -12.23 -24.72
N VAL A 55 -16.83 -13.03 -23.75
CA VAL A 55 -15.94 -13.72 -22.81
C VAL A 55 -15.03 -14.68 -23.56
N ALA A 56 -15.55 -15.44 -24.52
CA ALA A 56 -14.74 -16.36 -25.33
C ALA A 56 -13.69 -15.62 -26.17
N GLU A 57 -14.04 -14.47 -26.75
CA GLU A 57 -13.09 -13.62 -27.48
C GLU A 57 -11.98 -13.10 -26.57
N GLU A 58 -12.31 -12.58 -25.38
CA GLU A 58 -11.33 -12.08 -24.43
C GLU A 58 -10.44 -13.21 -23.88
N LEU A 59 -11.00 -14.39 -23.60
CA LEU A 59 -10.23 -15.57 -23.18
C LEU A 59 -9.25 -16.00 -24.27
N LYS A 60 -9.68 -16.02 -25.53
CA LYS A 60 -8.79 -16.32 -26.67
C LYS A 60 -7.66 -15.30 -26.78
N ARG A 61 -7.98 -14.01 -26.63
CA ARG A 61 -6.99 -12.93 -26.63
C ARG A 61 -5.96 -13.08 -25.50
N LEU A 62 -6.41 -13.44 -24.30
CA LEU A 62 -5.53 -13.70 -23.16
C LEU A 62 -4.66 -14.94 -23.40
N GLN A 63 -5.23 -16.01 -23.96
CA GLN A 63 -4.48 -17.21 -24.31
C GLN A 63 -3.39 -16.91 -25.34
N ASP A 64 -3.70 -16.15 -26.40
CA ASP A 64 -2.73 -15.76 -27.43
C ASP A 64 -1.65 -14.82 -26.90
N ARG A 65 -1.93 -14.01 -25.87
CA ARG A 65 -0.91 -13.20 -25.19
C ARG A 65 -0.02 -14.10 -24.32
N ALA A 66 -0.63 -14.95 -23.50
CA ALA A 66 0.09 -15.86 -22.62
C ALA A 66 1.00 -16.82 -23.40
N SER A 67 0.56 -17.34 -24.55
CA SER A 67 1.40 -18.19 -25.40
C SER A 67 2.59 -17.44 -25.98
N ARG A 68 2.40 -16.20 -26.46
CA ARG A 68 3.50 -15.35 -26.94
C ARG A 68 4.50 -15.02 -25.84
N ASP A 69 4.00 -14.64 -24.66
CA ASP A 69 4.84 -14.34 -23.51
C ASP A 69 5.63 -15.58 -23.07
N PHE A 70 5.00 -16.76 -23.11
CA PHE A 70 5.65 -18.03 -22.81
C PHE A 70 6.75 -18.36 -23.83
N GLU A 71 6.47 -18.21 -25.13
CA GLU A 71 7.47 -18.39 -26.19
C GLU A 71 8.64 -17.41 -26.06
N GLU A 72 8.37 -16.14 -25.74
CA GLU A 72 9.40 -15.12 -25.52
C GLU A 72 10.27 -15.45 -24.31
N LEU A 73 9.65 -15.83 -23.18
CA LEU A 73 10.37 -16.23 -21.97
C LEU A 73 11.18 -17.50 -22.20
N GLN A 74 10.62 -18.50 -22.90
CA GLN A 74 11.32 -19.71 -23.26
C GLN A 74 12.52 -19.40 -24.17
N ALA A 75 12.36 -18.53 -25.17
CA ALA A 75 13.45 -18.09 -26.03
C ALA A 75 14.55 -17.35 -25.24
N LYS A 76 14.18 -16.48 -24.29
CA LYS A 76 15.13 -15.80 -23.40
C LYS A 76 15.89 -16.76 -22.50
N ILE A 77 15.20 -17.75 -21.94
CA ILE A 77 15.81 -18.78 -21.09
C ILE A 77 16.77 -19.63 -21.93
N SER A 78 16.34 -20.14 -23.09
CA SER A 78 17.22 -20.93 -23.98
C SER A 78 18.44 -20.13 -24.44
N ALA A 79 18.27 -18.86 -24.79
CA ALA A 79 19.39 -17.99 -25.16
C ALA A 79 20.34 -17.74 -23.98
N ALA A 80 19.81 -17.55 -22.77
CA ALA A 80 20.62 -17.43 -21.56
C ALA A 80 21.34 -18.74 -21.20
N GLU A 81 20.69 -19.89 -21.41
CA GLU A 81 21.29 -21.21 -21.26
C GLU A 81 22.43 -21.42 -22.26
N ASP A 82 22.26 -21.05 -23.53
CA ASP A 82 23.31 -21.13 -24.55
C ASP A 82 24.51 -20.21 -24.25
N LEU A 83 24.26 -19.02 -23.70
CA LEU A 83 25.32 -18.13 -23.21
C LEU A 83 26.04 -18.74 -22.00
N SER A 84 25.30 -19.35 -21.06
CA SER A 84 25.88 -20.00 -19.89
C SER A 84 26.71 -21.25 -20.22
N LYS A 85 26.30 -22.01 -21.25
CA LYS A 85 27.02 -23.17 -21.79
C LYS A 85 28.34 -22.75 -22.44
N LYS A 86 28.37 -21.59 -23.12
CA LYS A 86 29.59 -21.01 -23.68
C LYS A 86 30.57 -20.52 -22.61
N GLU A 87 30.07 -20.11 -21.44
CA GLU A 87 30.89 -19.74 -20.27
C GLU A 87 31.26 -20.94 -19.37
N GLY A 88 30.84 -22.17 -19.69
CA GLY A 88 31.13 -23.37 -18.89
C GLY A 88 30.44 -23.37 -17.51
N LYS A 89 29.41 -22.55 -17.32
CA LYS A 89 28.67 -22.45 -16.06
C LYS A 89 27.57 -23.49 -16.02
N SER A 90 27.51 -24.24 -14.92
CA SER A 90 26.44 -25.21 -14.66
C SER A 90 25.11 -24.48 -14.46
N ALA A 91 23.97 -25.14 -14.71
CA ALA A 91 22.63 -24.58 -14.47
C ALA A 91 22.42 -24.12 -13.00
N GLY A 92 23.19 -24.68 -12.06
CA GLY A 92 23.21 -24.20 -10.67
C GLY A 92 23.93 -22.85 -10.48
N ASP A 93 24.88 -22.51 -11.35
CA ASP A 93 25.64 -21.27 -11.30
C ASP A 93 24.84 -20.10 -11.90
N THR A 94 24.02 -20.34 -12.93
CA THR A 94 23.12 -19.33 -13.49
C THR A 94 22.02 -18.92 -12.50
N LEU A 95 21.41 -19.90 -11.82
CA LEU A 95 20.46 -19.63 -10.72
C LEU A 95 21.10 -18.85 -9.58
N ARG A 96 22.37 -19.14 -9.26
CA ARG A 96 23.13 -18.39 -8.27
C ARG A 96 23.46 -16.98 -8.74
N ASP A 97 23.77 -16.77 -10.02
CA ASP A 97 24.07 -15.45 -10.57
C ASP A 97 22.81 -14.56 -10.65
N LEU A 98 21.64 -15.12 -10.99
CA LEU A 98 20.35 -14.43 -10.90
C LEU A 98 20.00 -14.06 -9.45
N GLY A 99 20.21 -14.98 -8.51
CA GLY A 99 20.05 -14.71 -7.08
C GLY A 99 21.05 -13.67 -6.57
N ARG A 100 22.29 -13.70 -7.06
CA ARG A 100 23.34 -12.73 -6.74
C ARG A 100 22.97 -11.34 -7.24
N GLU A 101 22.45 -11.21 -8.46
CA GLU A 101 22.01 -9.93 -9.02
C GLU A 101 20.84 -9.35 -8.22
N ALA A 102 19.85 -10.17 -7.89
CA ALA A 102 18.73 -9.77 -7.01
C ALA A 102 19.22 -9.27 -5.65
N VAL A 103 20.09 -10.04 -4.98
CA VAL A 103 20.67 -9.66 -3.69
C VAL A 103 21.54 -8.39 -3.80
N GLN A 104 22.29 -8.23 -4.89
CA GLN A 104 23.06 -7.00 -5.12
C GLN A 104 22.17 -5.77 -5.29
N ASN A 105 21.02 -5.92 -5.95
CA ASN A 105 20.04 -4.85 -6.08
C ASN A 105 19.39 -4.49 -4.74
N ASP A 106 19.03 -5.50 -3.94
CA ASP A 106 18.52 -5.31 -2.58
C ASP A 106 19.55 -4.59 -1.69
N VAL A 107 20.82 -4.98 -1.77
CA VAL A 107 21.91 -4.33 -1.03
C VAL A 107 22.08 -2.86 -1.45
N LYS A 108 21.98 -2.55 -2.75
CA LYS A 108 22.03 -1.15 -3.23
C LYS A 108 20.84 -0.35 -2.71
N GLU A 109 19.64 -0.92 -2.71
CA GLU A 109 18.45 -0.26 -2.18
C GLU A 109 18.57 -0.02 -0.67
N LEU A 110 19.06 -1.01 0.08
CA LEU A 110 19.32 -0.87 1.52
C LEU A 110 20.37 0.20 1.80
N ARG A 111 21.45 0.26 1.04
CA ARG A 111 22.45 1.34 1.15
C ARG A 111 21.84 2.70 0.89
N LYS A 112 21.04 2.84 -0.17
CA LYS A 112 20.31 4.08 -0.47
C LYS A 112 19.38 4.49 0.67
N LYS A 113 18.64 3.53 1.25
CA LYS A 113 17.78 3.78 2.42
C LYS A 113 18.59 4.18 3.66
N LEU A 114 19.77 3.60 3.86
CA LEU A 114 20.67 3.96 4.96
C LEU A 114 21.30 5.35 4.78
N GLU A 115 21.64 5.73 3.55
CA GLU A 115 22.15 7.07 3.23
C GLU A 115 21.04 8.14 3.34
N GLN A 116 19.82 7.81 2.94
CA GLN A 116 18.64 8.67 3.09
C GLN A 116 18.20 8.82 4.54
N ARG A 117 18.44 7.80 5.39
CA ARG A 117 18.29 7.96 6.83
C ARG A 117 19.30 8.99 7.29
N LYS A 118 18.76 10.12 7.75
CA LYS A 118 19.51 11.17 8.43
C LYS A 118 20.34 10.49 9.51
N LYS A 119 21.66 10.42 9.32
CA LYS A 119 22.59 9.96 10.35
C LYS A 119 22.20 10.72 11.61
N LEU A 120 21.91 9.99 12.69
CA LEU A 120 21.63 10.57 14.01
C LEU A 120 22.66 11.67 14.20
N THR A 121 22.17 12.91 14.27
CA THR A 121 23.02 14.09 14.27
C THR A 121 24.02 13.88 15.40
N ALA A 122 25.31 13.86 15.06
CA ALA A 122 26.35 13.74 16.06
C ALA A 122 26.05 14.77 17.15
N VAL A 123 26.03 14.31 18.40
CA VAL A 123 25.84 15.20 19.55
C VAL A 123 26.86 16.33 19.41
N ASP A 124 26.40 17.56 19.56
CA ASP A 124 27.23 18.75 19.39
C ASP A 124 28.51 18.62 20.23
N GLU A 125 29.64 18.96 19.61
CA GLU A 125 30.97 18.80 20.22
C GLU A 125 31.09 19.57 21.54
N GLY A 126 30.34 20.67 21.71
CA GLY A 126 30.26 21.42 22.97
C GLY A 126 29.70 20.59 24.13
N VAL A 127 28.64 19.81 23.90
CA VAL A 127 28.05 18.96 24.94
C VAL A 127 28.97 17.80 25.30
N GLU A 128 29.62 17.18 24.32
CA GLU A 128 30.54 16.07 24.60
C GLU A 128 31.78 16.53 25.36
N ASN A 129 32.32 17.72 25.03
CA ASN A 129 33.42 18.35 25.77
C ASN A 129 33.01 18.70 27.21
N ALA A 130 31.87 19.38 27.41
CA ALA A 130 31.40 19.72 28.76
C ALA A 130 31.12 18.47 29.61
N LYS A 131 30.57 17.41 29.01
CA LYS A 131 30.41 16.11 29.66
C LYS A 131 31.76 15.52 30.08
N SER A 132 32.77 15.58 29.22
CA SER A 132 34.10 15.07 29.53
C SER A 132 34.75 15.81 30.71
N GLU A 133 34.56 17.12 30.81
CA GLU A 133 35.05 17.95 31.92
C GLU A 133 34.38 17.62 33.25
N VAL A 134 33.05 17.42 33.24
CA VAL A 134 32.31 16.94 34.42
C VAL A 134 32.83 15.58 34.87
N VAL A 135 32.97 14.63 33.93
CA VAL A 135 33.49 13.29 34.24
C VAL A 135 34.92 13.36 34.77
N LYS A 136 35.75 14.24 34.22
CA LYS A 136 37.13 14.44 34.69
C LYS A 136 37.14 15.00 36.12
N CYS A 137 36.38 16.05 36.40
CA CYS A 137 36.32 16.62 37.75
C CYS A 137 35.79 15.62 38.78
N LEU A 138 34.76 14.84 38.42
CA LEU A 138 34.20 13.83 39.33
C LEU A 138 35.17 12.69 39.61
N ARG A 139 35.98 12.28 38.62
CA ARG A 139 37.05 11.27 38.82
C ARG A 139 38.20 11.77 39.67
N GLU A 140 38.55 13.06 39.55
CA GLU A 140 39.58 13.69 40.38
C GLU A 140 39.07 13.90 41.83
N ASN A 141 37.76 14.12 42.00
CA ASN A 141 37.11 14.39 43.29
C ASN A 141 36.09 13.31 43.70
N ASP A 142 36.47 12.04 43.60
CA ASP A 142 35.56 10.88 43.87
C ASP A 142 34.84 10.93 45.23
N ARG A 143 35.45 11.55 46.24
CA ARG A 143 34.88 11.67 47.60
C ARG A 143 34.21 13.02 47.89
N ARG A 144 34.30 13.98 46.95
CA ARG A 144 33.75 15.33 47.09
C ARG A 144 33.11 15.80 45.78
N PRO A 145 32.00 15.17 45.37
CA PRO A 145 31.34 15.50 44.10
C PRO A 145 30.75 16.93 44.06
N LEU A 146 30.59 17.58 45.22
CA LEU A 146 30.07 18.94 45.32
C LEU A 146 31.06 20.02 44.84
N ASP A 147 32.35 19.71 44.75
CA ASP A 147 33.37 20.68 44.30
C ASP A 147 33.29 20.93 42.78
N CYS A 148 32.66 20.01 42.03
CA CYS A 148 32.52 20.05 40.57
C CYS A 148 31.24 20.75 40.06
N TRP A 149 30.65 21.62 40.89
CA TRP A 149 29.36 22.26 40.59
C TRP A 149 29.42 23.19 39.37
N LYS A 150 30.57 23.81 39.12
CA LYS A 150 30.78 24.76 38.02
C LYS A 150 30.78 24.05 36.66
N GLU A 151 31.43 22.89 36.58
CA GLU A 151 31.47 22.04 35.38
C GLU A 151 30.07 21.49 35.08
N VAL A 152 29.32 21.11 36.13
CA VAL A 152 27.93 20.65 36.00
C VAL A 152 27.02 21.78 35.53
N GLU A 153 27.21 23.02 36.00
CA GLU A 153 26.44 24.18 35.55
C GLU A 153 26.72 24.51 34.08
N ASN A 154 28.00 24.44 33.67
CA ASN A 154 28.38 24.61 32.26
C ASN A 154 27.74 23.54 31.37
N PHE A 155 27.77 22.26 31.78
CA PHE A 155 27.10 21.18 31.06
C PHE A 155 25.59 21.41 30.95
N LYS A 156 24.92 21.84 32.03
CA LYS A 156 23.49 22.16 32.01
C LYS A 156 23.15 23.30 31.04
N ASN A 157 24.00 24.31 30.95
CA ASN A 157 23.79 25.42 30.02
C ASN A 157 23.92 24.96 28.56
N GLU A 158 24.91 24.11 28.27
CA GLU A 158 25.14 23.59 26.92
C GLU A 158 24.04 22.60 26.47
N VAL A 159 23.54 21.79 27.40
CA VAL A 159 22.36 20.94 27.16
C VAL A 159 21.11 21.79 26.92
N ARG A 160 20.87 22.83 27.74
CA ARG A 160 19.73 23.74 27.55
C ARG A 160 19.78 24.43 26.19
N ARG A 161 20.97 24.78 25.69
CA ARG A 161 21.16 25.33 24.34
C ARG A 161 20.72 24.34 23.26
N LEU A 162 21.16 23.08 23.34
CA LEU A 162 20.75 22.04 22.38
C LEU A 162 19.26 21.72 22.44
N GLU A 163 18.71 21.62 23.65
CA GLU A 163 17.29 21.39 23.87
C GLU A 163 16.46 22.53 23.28
N GLY A 164 16.88 23.79 23.45
CA GLY A 164 16.22 24.95 22.83
C GLY A 164 16.15 24.84 21.31
N VAL A 165 17.28 24.57 20.65
CA VAL A 165 17.34 24.40 19.19
C VAL A 165 16.50 23.20 18.72
N TRP A 166 16.48 22.12 19.49
CA TRP A 166 15.68 20.94 19.18
C TRP A 166 14.18 21.19 19.31
N VAL A 167 13.75 21.87 20.39
CA VAL A 167 12.34 22.25 20.61
C VAL A 167 11.87 23.20 19.51
N GLU A 168 12.64 24.23 19.18
CA GLU A 168 12.29 25.16 18.08
C GLU A 168 12.11 24.44 16.73
N LYS A 169 12.91 23.42 16.47
CA LYS A 169 12.85 22.62 15.23
C LYS A 169 11.67 21.65 15.18
N ILE A 170 11.14 21.23 16.33
CA ILE A 170 10.02 20.27 16.40
C ILE A 170 8.67 20.98 16.49
N VAL A 171 8.63 22.14 17.15
CA VAL A 171 7.40 22.92 17.29
C VAL A 171 7.04 23.67 15.99
N ARG A 172 7.99 23.86 15.07
CA ARG A 172 7.77 24.48 13.75
C ARG A 172 7.65 23.44 12.64
#